data_AF-A0A317VA55-F1
#
_entry.id   AF-A0A317VA55-F1
#
_cell.length_a   1.000
_cell.length_b   1.000
_cell.length_c   1.000
_cell.angle_alpha   90.00
_cell.angle_beta   90.00
_cell.angle_gamma   90.00
#
_symmetry.space_group_name_H-M   'P 1'
#
loop_
_entity.id
_entity.type
_entity.pdbx_description
1 polymer ?
#
loop_
_entity_poly.entity_id
_entity_poly.type
_entity_poly.pdbx_seq_one_letter_code
_entity_poly.pdbx_strand_id
1 'polypeptide(L)'
;MSGDETEEHWFRVINNSGAAQKYIFFAPPPSPDFLTPAWIASDNINNETVWDIHTTAYLYAEIFNLVFEEGGVKLQETGENAESLNTFAVFTKDIPNDDKTYVLAFGKRQQPDDPEDLGPVHACAAIPVKPNNSQHVTPIIQLHVSNIPTTPGDLVDYGDFKEKSAHINFAGHTEDAALCTVLHKTGEDSNAVWDTAYDNTLPEF
;
A
#
# COMPACT_ATOMS: atom_id res chain seq x y z
N MET A 1 -18.37 -16.87 17.15
CA MET A 1 -16.91 -16.61 17.24
C MET A 1 -16.27 -17.34 16.07
N SER A 2 -16.36 -16.73 14.89
CA SER A 2 -15.53 -17.05 13.73
C SER A 2 -14.19 -16.40 13.99
N GLY A 3 -13.10 -17.16 13.89
CA GLY A 3 -11.76 -16.63 14.09
C GLY A 3 -11.51 -15.50 13.12
N ASP A 4 -11.09 -14.37 13.67
CA ASP A 4 -10.55 -13.23 12.93
C ASP A 4 -9.25 -13.68 12.25
N GLU A 5 -9.35 -14.21 11.04
CA GLU A 5 -8.17 -14.54 10.23
C GLU A 5 -7.57 -13.24 9.70
N THR A 6 -6.26 -13.12 9.91
CA THR A 6 -5.41 -12.04 9.42
C THR A 6 -5.33 -12.05 7.90
N GLU A 7 -5.80 -10.99 7.25
CA GLU A 7 -5.46 -10.78 5.83
C GLU A 7 -3.98 -10.43 5.69
N GLU A 8 -3.17 -11.45 5.40
CA GLU A 8 -1.76 -11.33 5.01
C GLU A 8 -1.64 -11.54 3.50
N HIS A 9 -1.00 -10.60 2.80
CA HIS A 9 -0.77 -10.69 1.37
C HIS A 9 0.70 -10.71 1.05
N TRP A 10 1.06 -11.60 0.14
CA TRP A 10 2.39 -11.79 -0.39
C TRP A 10 2.47 -11.28 -1.81
N PHE A 11 3.63 -10.75 -2.14
CA PHE A 11 3.99 -10.23 -3.44
C PHE A 11 5.34 -10.82 -3.82
N ARG A 12 5.39 -11.49 -4.97
CA ARG A 12 6.62 -12.03 -5.54
C ARG A 12 6.89 -11.35 -6.86
N VAL A 13 7.99 -10.62 -6.97
CA VAL A 13 8.44 -10.04 -8.24
C VAL A 13 9.51 -10.93 -8.85
N ILE A 14 9.25 -11.50 -10.02
CA ILE A 14 10.22 -12.25 -10.82
C ILE A 14 10.78 -11.31 -11.88
N ASN A 15 12.09 -11.05 -11.82
CA ASN A 15 12.77 -10.28 -12.86
C ASN A 15 13.18 -11.20 -14.02
N ASN A 16 12.58 -11.03 -15.18
CA ASN A 16 12.97 -11.70 -16.42
C ASN A 16 13.19 -10.70 -17.57
N SER A 17 13.72 -9.53 -17.23
CA SER A 17 13.96 -8.41 -18.17
C SER A 17 15.30 -8.49 -18.91
N GLY A 18 16.08 -9.56 -18.72
CA GLY A 18 17.42 -9.69 -19.30
C GLY A 18 18.50 -8.82 -18.64
N ALA A 19 18.17 -8.05 -17.59
CA ALA A 19 19.11 -7.20 -16.85
C ALA A 19 18.77 -7.14 -15.36
N ALA A 20 19.71 -6.68 -14.53
CA ALA A 20 19.41 -6.34 -13.15
C ALA A 20 18.50 -5.12 -13.08
N GLN A 21 17.48 -5.16 -12.23
CA GLN A 21 16.46 -4.11 -12.09
C GLN A 21 16.25 -3.74 -10.63
N LYS A 22 15.73 -2.53 -10.41
CA LYS A 22 15.14 -2.14 -9.13
C LYS A 22 13.65 -2.00 -9.30
N TYR A 23 12.91 -2.37 -8.27
CA TYR A 23 11.45 -2.30 -8.26
C TYR A 23 10.99 -1.42 -7.13
N ILE A 24 9.87 -0.76 -7.35
CA ILE A 24 9.12 -0.07 -6.30
C ILE A 24 7.70 -0.60 -6.26
N PHE A 25 7.12 -0.57 -5.06
CA PHE A 25 5.67 -0.66 -4.89
C PHE A 25 5.12 0.72 -4.55
N PHE A 26 3.92 1.03 -5.04
CA PHE A 26 3.16 2.21 -4.64
C PHE A 26 1.67 1.88 -4.68
N ALA A 27 0.88 2.59 -3.88
CA ALA A 27 -0.56 2.37 -3.83
C ALA A 27 -1.31 3.34 -4.76
N PRO A 28 -2.51 2.98 -5.23
CA PRO A 28 -3.40 3.94 -5.85
C PRO A 28 -3.73 5.05 -4.83
N PRO A 29 -3.67 6.33 -5.23
CA PRO A 29 -4.20 7.40 -4.44
C PRO A 29 -5.74 7.30 -4.36
N PRO A 30 -6.36 7.98 -3.38
CA PRO A 30 -7.82 8.04 -3.25
C PRO A 30 -8.52 8.73 -4.43
N SER A 31 -7.78 9.52 -5.22
CA SER A 31 -8.26 10.21 -6.40
C SER A 31 -7.09 10.32 -7.39
N PRO A 32 -7.35 10.23 -8.71
CA PRO A 32 -6.32 10.26 -9.74
C PRO A 32 -5.50 11.56 -9.79
N ASP A 33 -5.97 12.64 -9.16
CA ASP A 33 -5.29 13.94 -9.15
C ASP A 33 -4.18 14.06 -8.08
N PHE A 34 -3.89 12.98 -7.34
CA PHE A 34 -2.93 12.99 -6.24
C PHE A 34 -1.64 12.26 -6.60
N LEU A 35 -0.54 12.82 -6.09
CA LEU A 35 0.73 12.09 -6.03
C LEU A 35 0.61 11.00 -4.96
N THR A 36 1.28 9.89 -5.20
CA THR A 36 1.34 8.76 -4.27
C THR A 36 2.81 8.51 -3.90
N PRO A 37 3.13 8.20 -2.64
CA PRO A 37 4.51 7.90 -2.27
C PRO A 37 4.93 6.53 -2.80
N ALA A 38 6.18 6.42 -3.24
CA ALA A 38 6.82 5.11 -3.38
C ALA A 38 6.93 4.44 -2.01
N TRP A 39 6.33 3.27 -1.85
CA TRP A 39 6.17 2.59 -0.57
C TRP A 39 7.44 1.85 -0.13
N ILE A 40 7.91 0.93 -0.97
CA ILE A 40 9.12 0.14 -0.73
C ILE A 40 9.87 0.01 -2.04
N ALA A 41 11.19 0.01 -1.97
CA ALA A 41 12.07 -0.22 -3.11
C ALA A 41 12.96 -1.44 -2.85
N SER A 42 13.22 -2.21 -3.89
CA SER A 42 14.18 -3.30 -3.85
C SER A 42 15.61 -2.78 -4.00
N ASP A 43 16.56 -3.60 -3.56
CA ASP A 43 17.91 -3.57 -4.12
C ASP A 43 17.91 -4.06 -5.58
N ASN A 44 19.09 -4.17 -6.19
CA ASN A 44 19.19 -4.75 -7.53
C ASN A 44 18.77 -6.22 -7.52
N ILE A 45 17.68 -6.54 -8.19
CA ILE A 45 17.21 -7.89 -8.44
C ILE A 45 17.77 -8.35 -9.77
N ASN A 46 18.57 -9.40 -9.78
CA ASN A 46 19.21 -9.91 -11.00
C ASN A 46 18.18 -10.55 -11.95
N ASN A 47 18.54 -10.68 -13.23
CA ASN A 47 17.73 -11.44 -14.17
C ASN A 47 17.55 -12.89 -13.68
N GLU A 48 16.37 -13.46 -13.90
CA GLU A 48 15.93 -14.78 -13.45
C GLU A 48 15.96 -14.98 -11.93
N THR A 49 15.84 -13.89 -11.16
CA THR A 49 15.74 -13.96 -9.69
C THR A 49 14.46 -13.30 -9.19
N VAL A 50 14.17 -13.53 -7.90
CA VAL A 50 12.92 -13.13 -7.27
C VAL A 50 13.15 -12.15 -6.12
N TRP A 51 12.15 -11.32 -5.89
CA TRP A 51 12.04 -10.47 -4.71
C TRP A 51 10.69 -10.71 -4.06
N ASP A 52 10.70 -11.27 -2.84
CA ASP A 52 9.50 -11.57 -2.07
C ASP A 52 9.28 -10.48 -1.02
N ILE A 53 8.02 -10.05 -0.92
CA ILE A 53 7.56 -9.05 0.04
C ILE A 53 6.24 -9.56 0.59
N HIS A 54 6.00 -9.29 1.86
CA HIS A 54 4.68 -9.48 2.44
C HIS A 54 4.23 -8.22 3.19
N THR A 55 2.92 -8.00 3.20
CA THR A 55 2.31 -7.08 4.15
C THR A 55 2.41 -7.69 5.55
N THR A 56 2.58 -6.83 6.55
CA THR A 56 2.44 -7.24 7.95
C THR A 56 1.17 -6.58 8.48
N ALA A 57 0.30 -7.44 9.02
CA ALA A 57 -0.67 -7.16 10.10
C ALA A 57 -2.04 -6.52 9.77
N TYR A 58 -3.07 -7.27 10.19
CA TYR A 58 -4.33 -6.86 10.83
C TYR A 58 -4.91 -5.49 10.43
N LEU A 59 -5.74 -5.47 9.38
CA LEU A 59 -6.51 -4.28 9.00
C LEU A 59 -8.00 -4.54 9.29
N TYR A 60 -8.37 -4.48 10.57
CA TYR A 60 -9.78 -4.57 10.96
C TYR A 60 -10.55 -3.36 10.43
N ALA A 61 -11.79 -3.58 10.01
CA ALA A 61 -12.68 -2.50 9.63
C ALA A 61 -13.04 -1.65 10.86
N GLU A 62 -12.34 -0.53 11.07
CA GLU A 62 -12.46 0.27 12.29
C GLU A 62 -12.73 1.76 12.00
N ILE A 63 -13.54 2.38 12.85
CA ILE A 63 -13.81 3.81 12.79
C ILE A 63 -12.87 4.57 13.73
N PHE A 64 -12.25 5.63 13.22
CA PHE A 64 -11.37 6.54 13.94
C PHE A 64 -11.91 7.97 13.93
N ASN A 65 -11.62 8.73 14.98
CA ASN A 65 -11.74 10.18 15.01
C ASN A 65 -10.36 10.83 14.80
N LEU A 66 -10.27 11.76 13.86
CA LEU A 66 -9.10 12.64 13.74
C LEU A 66 -9.28 13.81 14.72
N VAL A 67 -8.46 13.85 15.76
CA VAL A 67 -8.57 14.83 16.86
C VAL A 67 -7.37 15.78 16.84
N PHE A 68 -7.65 17.07 17.00
CA PHE A 68 -6.64 18.14 17.08
C PHE A 68 -6.60 18.69 18.51
N GLU A 69 -5.52 18.44 19.25
CA GLU A 69 -5.32 18.92 20.62
C GLU A 69 -4.04 19.79 20.70
N GLU A 70 -3.85 20.53 21.80
CA GLU A 70 -2.72 21.47 22.02
C GLU A 70 -1.29 20.84 21.95
N GLY A 71 -1.16 19.56 21.60
CA GLY A 71 0.11 18.86 21.37
C GLY A 71 0.29 18.26 19.98
N GLY A 72 -0.69 18.38 19.07
CA GLY A 72 -0.59 17.84 17.71
C GLY A 72 -1.87 17.14 17.22
N VAL A 73 -1.72 16.40 16.12
CA VAL A 73 -2.80 15.62 15.48
C VAL A 73 -2.72 14.18 15.97
N LYS A 74 -3.84 13.61 16.40
CA LYS A 74 -3.94 12.20 16.77
C LYS A 74 -5.11 11.50 16.08
N LEU A 75 -4.93 10.21 15.81
CA LEU A 75 -5.99 9.32 15.37
C LEU A 75 -6.49 8.55 16.61
N GLN A 76 -7.77 8.67 16.93
CA GLN A 76 -8.40 8.04 18.10
C GLN A 76 -9.37 6.94 17.66
N GLU A 77 -9.17 5.72 18.14
CA GLU A 77 -10.11 4.61 17.97
C GLU A 77 -11.46 4.92 18.62
N THR A 78 -12.55 4.58 17.92
CA THR A 78 -13.91 4.76 18.46
C THR A 78 -14.45 3.51 19.13
N GLY A 79 -13.85 2.34 18.87
CA GLY A 79 -14.39 1.03 19.26
C GLY A 79 -15.60 0.58 18.43
N GLU A 80 -15.94 1.31 17.36
CA GLU A 80 -16.98 0.94 16.41
C GLU A 80 -16.37 0.32 15.15
N ASN A 81 -17.03 -0.71 14.62
CA ASN A 81 -16.65 -1.31 13.35
C ASN A 81 -17.22 -0.49 12.19
N ALA A 82 -16.45 -0.33 11.11
CA ALA A 82 -16.98 0.28 9.90
C ALA A 82 -18.04 -0.62 9.25
N GLU A 83 -19.02 -0.02 8.56
CA GLU A 83 -20.09 -0.76 7.89
C GLU A 83 -19.58 -1.63 6.72
N SER A 84 -18.45 -1.25 6.12
CA SER A 84 -17.80 -1.99 5.04
C SER A 84 -16.64 -2.81 5.59
N LEU A 85 -16.63 -4.11 5.29
CA LEU A 85 -15.48 -4.98 5.53
C LEU A 85 -14.24 -4.37 4.87
N ASN A 86 -13.08 -4.54 5.51
CA ASN A 86 -11.81 -4.02 5.03
C ASN A 86 -11.92 -2.54 4.66
N THR A 87 -12.43 -1.71 5.57
CA THR A 87 -12.49 -0.25 5.39
C THR A 87 -12.36 0.42 6.75
N PHE A 88 -11.45 1.38 6.86
CA PHE A 88 -11.43 2.33 7.95
C PHE A 88 -12.32 3.52 7.63
N ALA A 89 -13.02 4.07 8.61
CA ALA A 89 -13.67 5.36 8.46
C ALA A 89 -13.00 6.37 9.39
N VAL A 90 -12.46 7.45 8.85
CA VAL A 90 -11.88 8.55 9.64
C VAL A 90 -12.85 9.72 9.65
N PHE A 91 -13.39 10.07 10.82
CA PHE A 91 -14.18 11.28 11.01
C PHE A 91 -13.29 12.49 11.22
N THR A 92 -13.64 13.57 10.52
CA THR A 92 -12.75 14.73 10.34
C THR A 92 -13.39 16.02 10.87
N LYS A 93 -14.25 15.87 11.88
CA LYS A 93 -15.07 16.94 12.46
C LYS A 93 -14.23 18.01 13.15
N ASP A 94 -13.07 17.63 13.68
CA ASP A 94 -12.23 18.53 14.48
C ASP A 94 -11.14 19.24 13.68
N ILE A 95 -11.18 19.17 12.34
CA ILE A 95 -10.21 19.89 11.49
C ILE A 95 -10.33 21.41 11.71
N PRO A 96 -9.22 22.10 12.05
CA PRO A 96 -9.20 23.55 12.17
C PRO A 96 -9.60 24.25 10.88
N ASN A 97 -10.38 25.32 11.00
CA ASN A 97 -10.68 26.20 9.87
C ASN A 97 -9.53 27.21 9.69
N ASP A 98 -8.38 26.75 9.19
CA ASP A 98 -7.13 27.52 9.13
C ASP A 98 -6.50 27.61 7.72
N ASP A 99 -7.29 27.43 6.67
CA ASP A 99 -6.91 27.44 5.24
C ASP A 99 -5.82 26.42 4.85
N LYS A 100 -5.42 25.50 5.74
CA LYS A 100 -4.44 24.45 5.45
C LYS A 100 -5.09 23.22 4.82
N THR A 101 -4.29 22.51 4.04
CA THR A 101 -4.63 21.16 3.57
C THR A 101 -4.06 20.14 4.53
N TYR A 102 -4.93 19.34 5.14
CA TYR A 102 -4.54 18.19 5.96
C TYR A 102 -4.51 16.93 5.11
N VAL A 103 -3.60 16.01 5.41
CA VAL A 103 -3.42 14.76 4.68
C VAL A 103 -3.39 13.60 5.67
N LEU A 104 -4.19 12.56 5.43
CA LEU A 104 -4.09 11.27 6.12
C LEU A 104 -3.14 10.37 5.35
N ALA A 105 -2.08 9.89 6.01
CA ALA A 105 -1.15 8.95 5.42
C ALA A 105 -1.30 7.56 6.06
N PHE A 106 -1.41 6.53 5.21
CA PHE A 106 -1.32 5.12 5.64
C PHE A 106 0.13 4.71 5.56
N GLY A 107 0.60 3.80 6.41
CA GLY A 107 1.97 3.33 6.29
C GLY A 107 2.23 2.02 6.98
N LYS A 108 3.29 1.34 6.54
CA LYS A 108 3.78 0.12 7.20
C LYS A 108 4.76 0.52 8.30
N ARG A 109 4.59 -0.07 9.48
CA ARG A 109 5.67 -0.16 10.47
C ARG A 109 6.66 -1.19 9.96
N GLN A 110 7.94 -0.84 9.84
CA GLN A 110 8.95 -1.90 9.73
C GLN A 110 8.89 -2.65 11.05
N GLN A 111 8.48 -3.92 11.02
CA GLN A 111 8.54 -4.76 12.20
C GLN A 111 10.03 -4.91 12.52
N PRO A 112 10.54 -4.32 13.61
CA PRO A 112 11.93 -4.51 13.96
C PRO A 112 12.09 -5.87 14.63
N ASP A 113 13.33 -6.31 14.77
CA ASP A 113 13.68 -7.49 15.57
C ASP A 113 13.26 -7.34 17.05
N ASP A 114 12.99 -6.10 17.49
CA ASP A 114 12.47 -5.74 18.80
C ASP A 114 10.98 -5.36 18.72
N PRO A 115 10.07 -6.10 19.40
CA PRO A 115 8.63 -5.81 19.39
C PRO A 115 8.22 -4.52 20.13
N GLU A 116 9.12 -3.88 20.88
CA GLU A 116 8.86 -2.58 21.53
C GLU A 116 9.32 -1.37 20.71
N ASP A 117 10.21 -1.57 19.74
CA ASP A 117 10.49 -0.58 18.69
C ASP A 117 9.44 -0.79 17.58
N LEU A 118 8.88 0.29 17.05
CA LEU A 118 7.85 0.20 16.00
C LEU A 118 8.38 0.72 14.66
N GLY A 119 9.63 1.19 14.65
CA GLY A 119 10.27 1.82 13.50
C GLY A 119 9.53 3.07 13.01
N PRO A 120 10.07 3.75 11.99
CA PRO A 120 9.34 4.81 11.30
C PRO A 120 8.17 4.23 10.49
N VAL A 121 7.02 4.92 10.51
CA VAL A 121 5.89 4.62 9.62
C VAL A 121 6.18 5.25 8.26
N HIS A 122 6.36 4.41 7.24
CA HIS A 122 6.54 4.87 5.87
C HIS A 122 5.19 5.05 5.18
N ALA A 123 4.86 6.28 4.79
CA ALA A 123 3.62 6.56 4.08
C ALA A 123 3.52 5.75 2.77
N CYS A 124 2.47 4.95 2.60
CA CYS A 124 2.14 4.17 1.41
C CYS A 124 1.03 4.80 0.57
N ALA A 125 0.19 5.67 1.14
CA ALA A 125 -0.81 6.47 0.43
C ALA A 125 -1.18 7.70 1.26
N ALA A 126 -1.62 8.77 0.61
CA ALA A 126 -2.05 10.02 1.26
C ALA A 126 -3.41 10.50 0.71
N ILE A 127 -4.31 10.94 1.59
CA ILE A 127 -5.64 11.46 1.22
C ILE A 127 -5.83 12.85 1.80
N PRO A 128 -6.19 13.89 1.01
CA PRO A 128 -6.54 15.19 1.56
C PRO A 128 -7.83 15.06 2.38
N VAL A 129 -7.87 15.77 3.49
CA VAL A 129 -8.99 15.66 4.41
C VAL A 129 -9.94 16.84 4.21
N LYS A 130 -11.20 16.55 3.93
CA LYS A 130 -12.26 17.57 3.94
C LYS A 130 -12.76 17.74 5.38
N PRO A 131 -12.91 18.97 5.89
CA PRO A 131 -13.45 19.21 7.22
C PRO A 131 -14.90 18.72 7.32
N ASN A 132 -15.31 18.30 8.52
CA ASN A 132 -16.69 17.89 8.82
C ASN A 132 -17.23 16.76 7.92
N ASN A 133 -16.37 15.79 7.58
CA ASN A 133 -16.73 14.66 6.73
C ASN A 133 -16.42 13.31 7.39
N SER A 134 -16.88 12.23 6.77
CA SER A 134 -16.36 10.88 6.96
C SER A 134 -15.50 10.53 5.75
N GLN A 135 -14.24 10.15 5.98
CA GLN A 135 -13.35 9.66 4.94
C GLN A 135 -13.24 8.14 5.07
N HIS A 136 -13.75 7.43 4.07
CA HIS A 136 -13.61 5.98 3.98
C HIS A 136 -12.27 5.63 3.35
N VAL A 137 -11.58 4.67 3.96
CA VAL A 137 -10.25 4.23 3.58
C VAL A 137 -10.25 2.72 3.53
N THR A 138 -10.31 2.16 2.33
CA THR A 138 -10.11 0.72 2.14
C THR A 138 -8.60 0.43 2.31
N PRO A 139 -8.18 -0.48 3.21
CA PRO A 139 -6.81 -0.93 3.30
C PRO A 139 -6.36 -1.45 1.93
N ILE A 140 -5.09 -1.23 1.65
CA ILE A 140 -4.55 -1.29 0.30
C ILE A 140 -4.32 -2.76 -0.09
N ILE A 141 -5.39 -3.43 -0.50
CA ILE A 141 -5.35 -4.73 -1.21
C ILE A 141 -4.99 -4.56 -2.69
N GLN A 142 -4.69 -3.33 -3.11
CA GLN A 142 -4.30 -2.97 -4.47
C GLN A 142 -2.99 -2.21 -4.49
N LEU A 143 -2.00 -2.69 -5.22
CA LEU A 143 -0.70 -2.04 -5.35
C LEU A 143 -0.28 -2.00 -6.82
N HIS A 144 0.70 -1.19 -7.11
CA HIS A 144 1.38 -1.19 -8.39
C HIS A 144 2.86 -1.50 -8.22
N VAL A 145 3.43 -2.29 -9.14
CA VAL A 145 4.87 -2.57 -9.22
C VAL A 145 5.46 -1.90 -10.44
N SER A 146 6.47 -1.06 -10.23
CA SER A 146 7.19 -0.38 -11.31
C SER A 146 8.68 -0.64 -11.23
N ASN A 147 9.36 -0.68 -12.37
CA ASN A 147 10.83 -0.67 -12.45
C ASN A 147 11.42 0.74 -12.65
N ILE A 148 10.60 1.81 -12.54
CA ILE A 148 11.07 3.19 -12.62
C ILE A 148 11.85 3.53 -11.35
N PRO A 149 13.14 3.92 -11.44
CA PRO A 149 13.96 4.21 -10.28
C PRO A 149 13.37 5.33 -9.43
N THR A 150 12.98 5.02 -8.19
CA THR A 150 12.37 5.96 -7.25
C THR A 150 12.80 5.61 -5.82
N THR A 151 13.05 6.61 -4.98
CA THR A 151 13.39 6.39 -3.58
C THR A 151 12.11 6.19 -2.76
N PRO A 152 12.08 5.25 -1.79
CA PRO A 152 10.95 5.17 -0.86
C PRO A 152 10.66 6.52 -0.19
N GLY A 153 9.40 6.92 -0.17
CA GLY A 153 8.93 8.21 0.34
C GLY A 153 8.89 9.34 -0.71
N ASP A 154 9.54 9.20 -1.87
CA ASP A 154 9.38 10.16 -2.96
C ASP A 154 7.95 10.12 -3.50
N LEU A 155 7.39 11.30 -3.79
CA LEU A 155 6.07 11.42 -4.40
C LEU A 155 6.16 11.16 -5.91
N VAL A 156 5.35 10.24 -6.40
CA VAL A 156 5.23 9.92 -7.83
C VAL A 156 3.86 10.34 -8.37
N ASP A 157 3.85 10.74 -9.64
CA ASP A 157 2.60 10.95 -10.37
C ASP A 157 1.95 9.59 -10.64
N TYR A 158 0.79 9.35 -10.02
CA TYR A 158 0.09 8.08 -10.15
C TYR A 158 -0.34 7.82 -11.60
N GLY A 159 -0.80 8.84 -12.32
CA GLY A 159 -1.24 8.71 -13.72
C GLY A 159 -0.11 8.25 -14.63
N ASP A 160 1.08 8.80 -14.45
CA ASP A 160 2.25 8.43 -15.25
C ASP A 160 2.81 7.05 -14.91
N PHE A 161 2.79 6.67 -13.63
CA PHE A 161 3.37 5.41 -13.16
C PHE A 161 2.42 4.22 -13.38
N LYS A 162 1.10 4.41 -13.20
CA LYS A 162 0.13 3.30 -13.32
C LYS A 162 0.13 2.66 -14.71
N GLU A 163 0.34 3.46 -15.77
CA GLU A 163 0.36 2.98 -17.16
C GLU A 163 1.64 2.20 -17.50
N LYS A 164 2.65 2.24 -16.63
CA LYS A 164 3.97 1.62 -16.83
C LYS A 164 4.29 0.54 -15.79
N SER A 165 3.29 0.15 -15.00
CA SER A 165 3.45 -0.76 -13.86
C SER A 165 2.51 -1.96 -13.97
N ALA A 166 2.85 -3.02 -13.24
CA ALA A 166 1.92 -4.12 -12.99
C ALA A 166 0.89 -3.66 -11.95
N HIS A 167 -0.41 -3.85 -12.20
CA HIS A 167 -1.46 -3.63 -11.20
C HIS A 167 -1.73 -4.93 -10.45
N ILE A 168 -1.58 -4.90 -9.13
CA ILE A 168 -1.92 -5.97 -8.21
C ILE A 168 -3.22 -5.60 -7.53
N ASN A 169 -4.21 -6.50 -7.48
CA ASN A 169 -5.51 -6.24 -6.87
C ASN A 169 -6.13 -7.51 -6.29
N PHE A 170 -5.92 -7.77 -5.00
CA PHE A 170 -6.53 -8.93 -4.33
C PHE A 170 -8.06 -8.84 -4.21
N ALA A 171 -8.67 -7.65 -4.36
CA ALA A 171 -10.13 -7.47 -4.24
C ALA A 171 -10.95 -8.21 -5.32
N GLY A 172 -10.33 -8.50 -6.46
CA GLY A 172 -10.99 -9.09 -7.63
C GLY A 172 -10.59 -10.54 -7.91
N HIS A 173 -9.70 -11.12 -7.12
CA HIS A 173 -9.19 -12.48 -7.30
C HIS A 173 -9.69 -13.39 -6.17
N THR A 174 -9.55 -14.71 -6.32
CA THR A 174 -10.19 -15.74 -5.46
C THR A 174 -10.15 -15.34 -3.99
N GLU A 175 -11.28 -15.47 -3.27
CA GLU A 175 -11.42 -15.07 -1.85
C GLU A 175 -10.29 -15.60 -0.95
N ASP A 176 -9.58 -16.64 -1.39
CA ASP A 176 -8.48 -17.28 -0.67
C ASP A 176 -7.05 -16.87 -1.11
N ALA A 177 -6.90 -16.01 -2.14
CA ALA A 177 -5.59 -15.67 -2.71
C ALA A 177 -4.70 -14.93 -1.71
N ALA A 178 -3.59 -15.56 -1.32
CA ALA A 178 -2.62 -14.99 -0.38
C ALA A 178 -1.33 -14.50 -1.06
N LEU A 179 -1.05 -14.92 -2.29
CA LEU A 179 0.13 -14.52 -3.07
C LEU A 179 -0.26 -13.95 -4.43
N CYS A 180 0.39 -12.84 -4.81
CA CYS A 180 0.44 -12.34 -6.18
C CYS A 180 1.88 -12.43 -6.71
N THR A 181 2.08 -13.20 -7.78
CA THR A 181 3.32 -13.26 -8.53
C THR A 181 3.27 -12.29 -9.71
N VAL A 182 4.21 -11.36 -9.76
CA VAL A 182 4.41 -10.39 -10.84
C VAL A 182 5.65 -10.79 -11.65
N LEU A 183 5.47 -11.03 -12.94
CA LEU A 183 6.56 -11.33 -13.87
C LEU A 183 6.88 -10.09 -14.72
N HIS A 184 8.10 -9.57 -14.58
CA HIS A 184 8.62 -8.50 -15.44
C HIS A 184 9.41 -9.10 -16.60
N LYS A 185 8.98 -8.84 -17.84
CA LYS A 185 9.67 -9.23 -19.08
C LYS A 185 10.01 -8.00 -19.90
N THR A 186 10.89 -8.19 -20.88
CA THR A 186 11.15 -7.20 -21.92
C THR A 186 10.37 -7.56 -23.19
N GLY A 187 9.54 -6.64 -23.68
CA GLY A 187 8.79 -6.76 -24.92
C GLY A 187 9.63 -6.45 -26.16
N GLU A 188 8.98 -6.54 -27.34
CA GLU A 188 9.64 -6.39 -28.65
C GLU A 188 10.36 -5.03 -28.83
N ASP A 189 9.83 -3.97 -28.22
CA ASP A 189 10.40 -2.61 -28.29
C ASP A 189 11.23 -2.23 -27.05
N SER A 190 11.77 -3.22 -26.32
CA SER A 190 12.45 -3.02 -25.04
C SER A 190 11.57 -2.39 -23.94
N ASN A 191 10.25 -2.36 -24.15
CA ASN A 191 9.30 -1.92 -23.15
C ASN A 191 9.14 -2.96 -22.04
N ALA A 192 8.88 -2.49 -20.82
CA ALA A 192 8.51 -3.38 -19.72
C ALA A 192 7.15 -4.01 -20.01
N VAL A 193 7.08 -5.33 -19.90
CA VAL A 193 5.85 -6.13 -20.01
C VAL A 193 5.63 -6.85 -18.70
N TRP A 194 4.40 -6.80 -18.20
CA TRP A 194 4.04 -7.29 -16.89
C TRP A 194 2.95 -8.35 -17.00
N ASP A 195 3.16 -9.51 -16.37
CA ASP A 195 2.09 -10.48 -16.13
C ASP A 195 1.88 -10.63 -14.61
N THR A 196 0.64 -10.90 -14.19
CA THR A 196 0.29 -11.18 -12.80
C THR A 196 -0.43 -12.51 -12.68
N ALA A 197 -0.11 -13.30 -11.66
CA ALA A 197 -0.78 -14.54 -11.30
C ALA A 197 -1.07 -14.57 -9.79
N TYR A 198 -2.21 -15.15 -9.40
CA TYR A 198 -2.67 -15.19 -8.01
C TYR A 198 -2.86 -16.64 -7.57
N ASP A 199 -2.35 -16.98 -6.38
CA ASP A 199 -2.48 -18.30 -5.77
C ASP A 199 -2.26 -18.26 -4.24
N ASN A 200 -2.29 -19.43 -3.59
CA ASN A 200 -2.18 -19.56 -2.13
C ASN A 200 -0.85 -20.21 -1.68
N THR A 201 0.08 -20.40 -2.61
CA THR A 201 1.35 -21.08 -2.35
C THR A 201 2.37 -20.07 -1.85
N LEU A 202 2.39 -19.87 -0.53
CA LEU A 202 3.29 -18.90 0.09
C LEU A 202 4.78 -19.26 -0.18
N PRO A 203 5.66 -18.26 -0.32
CA PRO A 203 7.11 -18.48 -0.35
C PRO A 203 7.61 -19.30 0.85
N GLU A 204 8.50 -20.27 0.60
CA GLU A 204 9.19 -21.00 1.68
C GLU A 204 10.28 -20.10 2.30
N PHE A 205 10.32 -20.02 3.63
CA PHE A 205 11.34 -19.31 4.42
C PHE A 205 12.39 -20.27 4.98
#